data_AF-A0A2D5AHW5-F1
#
_entry.id   AF-A0A2D5AHW5-F1
#
_cell.length_a   1.000
_cell.length_b   1.000
_cell.length_c   1.000
_cell.angle_alpha   90.00
_cell.angle_beta   90.00
_cell.angle_gamma   90.00
#
_symmetry.space_group_name_H-M   'P 1'
#
loop_
_entity.id
_entity.type
_entity.pdbx_description
1 polymer ?
#
loop_
_entity_poly.entity_id
_entity_poly.type
_entity_poly.pdbx_seq_one_letter_code
_entity_poly.pdbx_strand_id
1 'polypeptide(L)'
;MPYLSYPFKLAVAMNLRHIPNLLRPCVTLALGLFLALGAAAQPNPPSGLYLQDLRTWLKSNWYDGYHDQLGYNEGRRQMYGYTDILGNGNVECIYTGFQQPGGFVTYPNPINAEHIVPQSFFGSSEPMRSDIYILRPCHGNANSSRSNDPFGEVNDNQAQWYGVNGNTYTSTSNQPSNSDNWSEGTGSLWEPRESKKGDVARAVFYYYTMYPNEGTNISACGNLETLYDWHVNDPPDAAEISRNTKINQVQGNKNPYVANPDLVYLAWLYDGTLPNDDNTGPDFTGTASSVNVACGTTPGPLASPTDPCGIASLTYEDTFNGSNGCTGGTGILRTYTAVDECGNTSTFVQQLVFVDVEPPVFDFVPSDLTITCEDGDFPLDNATATDECSEVTVSVSLDIVGGPCPEPYEIIRVFTATDACGNTASATQVIYITNDTPTDCPADLDGDGFVGVSDVLAGLSEFGCDTGCTVDLDGDGATTVSDILTLLSAFGEMCPN
;
A
#
# COMPACT_ATOMS: atom_id res chain seq x y z
N MET A 1 49.43 -30.42 -28.82
CA MET A 1 50.41 -30.91 -29.82
C MET A 1 49.70 -31.08 -31.16
N PRO A 2 50.38 -30.80 -32.28
CA PRO A 2 49.83 -30.07 -33.43
C PRO A 2 49.84 -30.88 -34.75
N TYR A 3 49.48 -30.18 -35.84
CA TYR A 3 49.82 -30.40 -37.26
C TYR A 3 48.83 -31.10 -38.19
N LEU A 4 48.39 -30.37 -39.22
CA LEU A 4 48.70 -30.56 -40.67
C LEU A 4 47.73 -29.65 -41.47
N SER A 5 48.05 -28.46 -42.04
CA SER A 5 48.99 -28.01 -43.08
C SER A 5 48.73 -28.48 -44.54
N TYR A 6 48.04 -27.60 -45.31
CA TYR A 6 48.24 -27.16 -46.73
C TYR A 6 48.26 -28.18 -47.91
N PRO A 7 48.29 -27.74 -49.20
CA PRO A 7 47.53 -26.71 -49.95
C PRO A 7 47.05 -27.23 -51.33
N PHE A 8 46.31 -26.46 -52.15
CA PHE A 8 46.52 -26.44 -53.62
C PHE A 8 46.00 -25.15 -54.27
N LYS A 9 46.90 -24.44 -54.94
CA LYS A 9 46.65 -23.35 -55.89
C LYS A 9 46.28 -23.95 -57.25
N LEU A 10 45.35 -23.32 -57.98
CA LEU A 10 45.41 -23.32 -59.45
C LEU A 10 45.01 -21.94 -59.97
N ALA A 11 45.96 -21.29 -60.63
CA ALA A 11 45.75 -20.11 -61.45
C ALA A 11 45.62 -20.57 -62.92
N VAL A 12 44.65 -20.03 -63.66
CA VAL A 12 44.68 -20.01 -65.12
C VAL A 12 44.30 -18.61 -65.58
N ALA A 13 45.17 -18.01 -66.39
CA ALA A 13 45.04 -16.68 -66.95
C ALA A 13 44.45 -16.72 -68.37
N MET A 14 43.71 -15.65 -68.69
CA MET A 14 43.53 -14.97 -69.99
C MET A 14 42.93 -15.71 -71.19
N ASN A 15 41.84 -15.14 -71.71
CA ASN A 15 41.80 -14.74 -73.12
C ASN A 15 40.88 -13.54 -73.35
N LEU A 16 41.46 -12.44 -73.83
CA LEU A 16 40.78 -11.24 -74.32
C LEU A 16 40.25 -11.47 -75.74
N ARG A 17 39.05 -10.97 -76.04
CA ARG A 17 38.69 -10.48 -77.38
C ARG A 17 37.95 -9.15 -77.31
N HIS A 18 38.47 -8.21 -78.10
CA HIS A 18 37.99 -6.85 -78.34
C HIS A 18 36.65 -6.80 -79.09
N ILE A 19 35.78 -5.84 -78.71
CA ILE A 19 34.96 -5.03 -79.65
C ILE A 19 35.00 -3.57 -79.15
N PRO A 20 35.15 -2.55 -80.02
CA PRO A 20 35.70 -1.24 -79.65
C PRO A 20 34.64 -0.13 -79.42
N ASN A 21 35.06 0.84 -78.60
CA ASN A 21 34.78 2.29 -78.64
C ASN A 21 33.40 2.81 -79.04
N LEU A 22 32.69 3.36 -78.04
CA LEU A 22 32.03 4.67 -78.15
C LEU A 22 32.34 5.48 -76.88
N LEU A 23 33.34 6.35 -77.01
CA LEU A 23 33.69 7.40 -76.06
C LEU A 23 32.64 8.52 -76.12
N ARG A 24 32.05 8.89 -74.97
CA ARG A 24 32.36 10.19 -74.35
C ARG A 24 31.88 10.30 -72.89
N PRO A 25 32.63 11.02 -72.03
CA PRO A 25 32.48 10.99 -70.58
C PRO A 25 31.73 12.22 -70.05
N CYS A 26 30.96 12.05 -68.99
CA CYS A 26 30.65 13.14 -68.06
C CYS A 26 30.24 12.54 -66.71
N VAL A 27 31.23 12.05 -65.97
CA VAL A 27 31.09 11.88 -64.52
C VAL A 27 32.19 12.73 -63.91
N THR A 28 31.88 13.99 -63.68
CA THR A 28 32.59 14.82 -62.71
C THR A 28 32.40 14.16 -61.35
N LEU A 29 33.38 13.34 -60.97
CA LEU A 29 33.58 12.93 -59.59
C LEU A 29 33.98 14.20 -58.82
N ALA A 30 32.98 14.95 -58.36
CA ALA A 30 33.19 15.93 -57.31
C ALA A 30 33.52 15.14 -56.05
N LEU A 31 34.82 14.89 -55.86
CA LEU A 31 35.38 14.49 -54.58
C LEU A 31 35.21 15.69 -53.65
N GLY A 32 33.98 15.86 -53.15
CA GLY A 32 33.67 16.78 -52.08
C GLY A 32 34.49 16.33 -50.89
N LEU A 33 35.50 17.12 -50.55
CA LEU A 33 36.21 17.04 -49.29
C LEU A 33 35.17 17.24 -48.19
N PHE A 34 34.58 16.15 -47.69
CA PHE A 34 33.92 16.15 -46.40
C PHE A 34 35.02 16.45 -45.39
N LEU A 35 35.22 17.73 -45.08
CA LEU A 35 35.65 18.11 -43.76
C LEU A 35 34.59 17.53 -42.83
N ALA A 36 34.88 16.36 -42.28
CA ALA A 36 34.31 15.94 -41.02
C ALA A 36 34.80 16.96 -39.99
N LEU A 37 34.14 18.11 -39.94
CA LEU A 37 34.04 18.89 -38.72
C LEU A 37 33.44 17.91 -37.72
N GLY A 38 34.29 17.32 -36.88
CA GLY A 38 33.80 16.51 -35.77
C GLY A 38 32.81 17.38 -35.02
N ALA A 39 31.55 16.92 -34.93
CA ALA A 39 30.57 17.60 -34.10
C ALA A 39 31.21 17.78 -32.72
N ALA A 40 31.42 19.03 -32.32
CA ALA A 40 31.88 19.29 -30.97
C ALA A 40 30.81 18.69 -30.04
N ALA A 41 31.22 17.81 -29.13
CA ALA A 41 30.29 17.31 -28.13
C ALA A 41 29.80 18.49 -27.29
N GLN A 42 28.50 18.53 -26.94
CA GLN A 42 28.03 19.56 -26.01
C GLN A 42 28.85 19.50 -24.72
N PRO A 43 29.31 20.65 -24.20
CA PRO A 43 30.09 20.70 -22.97
C PRO A 43 29.22 20.30 -21.78
N ASN A 44 29.86 19.71 -20.77
CA ASN A 44 29.21 19.48 -19.48
C ASN A 44 28.77 20.82 -18.88
N PRO A 45 27.54 20.93 -18.34
CA PRO A 45 27.08 22.12 -17.64
C PRO A 45 27.99 22.48 -16.47
N PRO A 46 28.32 23.77 -16.26
CA PRO A 46 29.14 24.20 -15.13
C PRO A 46 28.35 24.09 -13.82
N SER A 47 29.03 23.74 -12.74
CA SER A 47 28.50 23.83 -11.39
C SER A 47 28.27 25.30 -10.99
N GLY A 48 27.24 25.57 -10.18
CA GLY A 48 27.01 26.90 -9.61
C GLY A 48 26.21 27.87 -10.49
N LEU A 49 25.68 27.43 -11.64
CA LEU A 49 24.69 28.18 -12.40
C LEU A 49 23.30 27.61 -12.14
N TYR A 50 22.33 28.50 -11.90
CA TYR A 50 20.96 28.13 -11.57
C TYR A 50 19.96 29.01 -12.31
N LEU A 51 18.70 28.57 -12.36
CA LEU A 51 17.56 29.30 -12.88
C LEU A 51 17.86 29.92 -14.25
N GLN A 52 17.60 31.22 -14.41
CA GLN A 52 17.78 31.94 -15.67
C GLN A 52 19.22 31.88 -16.19
N ASP A 53 20.23 31.95 -15.30
CA ASP A 53 21.63 31.92 -15.71
C ASP A 53 22.01 30.57 -16.32
N LEU A 54 21.52 29.47 -15.73
CA LEU A 54 21.69 28.14 -16.29
C LEU A 54 20.96 28.00 -17.63
N ARG A 55 19.71 28.48 -17.75
CA ARG A 55 18.97 28.42 -19.02
C ARG A 55 19.66 29.20 -20.13
N THR A 56 20.16 30.39 -19.82
CA THR A 56 20.93 31.21 -20.77
C THR A 56 22.22 30.50 -21.17
N TRP A 57 22.93 29.89 -20.22
CA TRP A 57 24.14 29.11 -20.52
C TRP A 57 23.83 27.89 -21.40
N LEU A 58 22.76 27.14 -21.09
CA LEU A 58 22.33 25.98 -21.87
C LEU A 58 21.99 26.39 -23.31
N LYS A 59 21.20 27.45 -23.51
CA LYS A 59 20.91 27.96 -24.85
C LYS A 59 22.20 28.24 -25.64
N SER A 60 23.13 28.99 -25.05
CA SER A 60 24.36 29.38 -25.76
C SER A 60 25.35 28.25 -26.00
N ASN A 61 25.34 27.19 -25.18
CA ASN A 61 26.37 26.14 -25.23
C ASN A 61 25.85 24.78 -25.69
N TRP A 62 24.54 24.57 -25.73
CA TRP A 62 23.91 23.32 -26.17
C TRP A 62 23.06 23.47 -27.43
N TYR A 63 22.66 24.69 -27.78
CA TYR A 63 21.78 24.96 -28.92
C TYR A 63 22.41 25.93 -29.93
N ASP A 64 22.80 27.13 -29.50
CA ASP A 64 23.35 28.15 -30.41
C ASP A 64 24.66 27.64 -31.04
N GLY A 65 24.72 27.62 -32.37
CA GLY A 65 25.86 27.07 -33.12
C GLY A 65 25.91 25.55 -33.24
N TYR A 66 24.97 24.83 -32.60
CA TYR A 66 24.81 23.37 -32.73
C TYR A 66 23.55 22.98 -33.50
N HIS A 67 22.46 23.75 -33.37
CA HIS A 67 21.17 23.40 -33.97
C HIS A 67 21.14 23.64 -35.48
N ASP A 68 20.93 22.56 -36.24
CA ASP A 68 20.67 22.60 -37.67
C ASP A 68 19.15 22.65 -37.93
N GLN A 69 18.68 23.78 -38.47
CA GLN A 69 17.30 23.96 -38.89
C GLN A 69 17.04 23.20 -40.20
N LEU A 70 16.34 22.07 -40.11
CA LEU A 70 16.00 21.22 -41.26
C LEU A 70 14.84 21.76 -42.11
N GLY A 71 13.98 22.59 -41.51
CA GLY A 71 12.72 23.01 -42.10
C GLY A 71 11.64 21.93 -41.98
N TYR A 72 10.38 22.36 -41.90
CA TYR A 72 9.28 21.53 -41.42
C TYR A 72 9.03 20.21 -42.19
N ASN A 73 9.31 20.16 -43.49
CA ASN A 73 9.16 18.92 -44.25
C ASN A 73 10.28 17.93 -43.93
N GLU A 74 11.52 18.38 -43.89
CA GLU A 74 12.64 17.49 -43.63
C GLU A 74 12.68 17.04 -42.17
N GLY A 75 12.38 17.93 -41.21
CA GLY A 75 12.23 17.57 -39.80
C GLY A 75 11.22 16.43 -39.59
N ARG A 76 10.06 16.49 -40.28
CA ARG A 76 9.07 15.39 -40.24
C ARG A 76 9.55 14.11 -40.93
N ARG A 77 10.28 14.21 -42.05
CA ARG A 77 10.84 13.02 -42.72
C ARG A 77 11.85 12.29 -41.83
N GLN A 78 12.70 13.05 -41.12
CA GLN A 78 13.62 12.49 -40.13
C GLN A 78 12.87 11.91 -38.94
N MET A 79 11.82 12.59 -38.47
CA MET A 79 10.97 12.09 -37.38
C MET A 79 10.36 10.73 -37.69
N TYR A 80 9.61 10.62 -38.78
CA TYR A 80 8.90 9.39 -39.13
C TYR A 80 9.82 8.30 -39.70
N GLY A 81 10.96 8.67 -40.26
CA GLY A 81 11.88 7.73 -40.93
C GLY A 81 13.04 7.26 -40.07
N TYR A 82 13.38 8.00 -39.01
CA TYR A 82 14.62 7.76 -38.27
C TYR A 82 14.51 8.01 -36.77
N THR A 83 14.21 9.22 -36.31
CA THR A 83 14.35 9.58 -34.89
C THR A 83 13.31 8.87 -34.02
N ASP A 84 12.09 8.70 -34.52
CA ASP A 84 10.96 8.10 -33.81
C ASP A 84 10.60 6.71 -34.36
N ILE A 85 11.46 6.13 -35.21
CA ILE A 85 11.29 4.76 -35.70
C ILE A 85 11.67 3.75 -34.61
N LEU A 86 10.76 2.83 -34.33
CA LEU A 86 10.94 1.70 -33.43
C LEU A 86 11.71 0.55 -34.11
N GLY A 87 12.19 -0.40 -33.31
CA GLY A 87 12.95 -1.56 -33.83
C GLY A 87 12.16 -2.47 -34.78
N ASN A 88 10.83 -2.43 -34.73
CA ASN A 88 9.93 -3.14 -35.64
C ASN A 88 9.66 -2.39 -36.96
N GLY A 89 10.23 -1.19 -37.16
CA GLY A 89 10.00 -0.35 -38.33
C GLY A 89 8.72 0.49 -38.28
N ASN A 90 8.01 0.50 -37.15
CA ASN A 90 6.85 1.37 -36.95
C ASN A 90 7.24 2.70 -36.29
N VAL A 91 6.36 3.67 -36.43
CA VAL A 91 6.28 4.85 -35.53
C VAL A 91 5.14 4.64 -34.55
N GLU A 92 5.23 5.23 -33.37
CA GLU A 92 4.20 5.17 -32.33
C GLU A 92 3.63 6.57 -32.04
N CYS A 93 2.31 6.67 -31.96
CA CYS A 93 1.60 7.83 -31.47
C CYS A 93 1.94 8.09 -30.00
N ILE A 94 2.49 9.27 -29.68
CA ILE A 94 2.84 9.61 -28.30
C ILE A 94 1.66 9.49 -27.33
N TYR A 95 0.46 9.93 -27.71
CA TYR A 95 -0.70 9.96 -26.81
C TYR A 95 -1.51 8.67 -26.75
N THR A 96 -1.50 7.83 -27.79
CA THR A 96 -2.42 6.68 -27.83
C THR A 96 -1.74 5.34 -27.92
N GLY A 97 -0.42 5.30 -28.14
CA GLY A 97 0.30 4.05 -28.43
C GLY A 97 -0.06 3.42 -29.78
N PHE A 98 -0.86 4.08 -30.60
CA PHE A 98 -1.17 3.61 -31.96
C PHE A 98 0.10 3.53 -32.80
N GLN A 99 0.36 2.37 -33.40
CA GLN A 99 1.53 2.13 -34.22
C GLN A 99 1.17 1.85 -35.68
N GLN A 100 2.07 2.25 -36.58
CA GLN A 100 2.00 1.90 -37.99
C GLN A 100 3.38 1.98 -38.63
N PRO A 101 3.58 1.38 -39.82
CA PRO A 101 4.85 1.51 -40.55
C PRO A 101 5.27 2.97 -40.71
N GLY A 102 6.51 3.26 -40.35
CA GLY A 102 7.12 4.58 -40.56
C GLY A 102 7.77 4.72 -41.93
N GLY A 103 8.58 5.76 -42.08
CA GLY A 103 9.35 6.02 -43.30
C GLY A 103 9.69 7.50 -43.50
N PHE A 104 10.57 7.80 -44.44
CA PHE A 104 11.00 9.17 -44.79
C PHE A 104 9.93 9.95 -45.58
N VAL A 105 8.75 10.08 -44.99
CA VAL A 105 7.57 10.78 -45.50
C VAL A 105 7.23 11.99 -44.63
N THR A 106 6.37 12.88 -45.10
CA THR A 106 5.96 14.07 -44.32
C THR A 106 4.63 13.92 -43.59
N TYR A 107 3.84 12.90 -43.97
CA TYR A 107 2.49 12.67 -43.45
C TYR A 107 2.08 11.19 -43.65
N PRO A 108 2.43 10.30 -42.71
CA PRO A 108 2.06 8.90 -42.78
C PRO A 108 0.63 8.70 -42.20
N ASN A 109 -0.41 9.10 -42.94
CA ASN A 109 -1.81 8.96 -42.52
C ASN A 109 -2.15 7.53 -42.00
N PRO A 110 -2.90 7.37 -40.88
CA PRO A 110 -3.56 8.38 -40.04
C PRO A 110 -2.68 9.15 -39.04
N ILE A 111 -1.37 8.89 -38.98
CA ILE A 111 -0.46 9.67 -38.14
C ILE A 111 -0.15 11.04 -38.77
N ASN A 112 -0.16 12.07 -37.93
CA ASN A 112 0.31 13.43 -38.21
C ASN A 112 1.36 13.86 -37.18
N ALA A 113 1.87 15.10 -37.34
CA ALA A 113 2.90 15.62 -36.47
C ALA A 113 2.22 16.37 -35.32
N GLU A 114 2.42 15.87 -34.11
CA GLU A 114 2.12 16.58 -32.88
C GLU A 114 3.23 17.59 -32.60
N HIS A 115 2.82 18.80 -32.20
CA HIS A 115 3.72 19.80 -31.63
C HIS A 115 3.45 19.88 -30.13
N ILE A 116 4.33 19.31 -29.31
CA ILE A 116 4.17 19.27 -27.85
C ILE A 116 3.93 20.67 -27.29
N VAL A 117 4.75 21.65 -27.73
CA VAL A 117 4.41 23.07 -27.59
C VAL A 117 3.58 23.50 -28.81
N PRO A 118 2.31 23.89 -28.66
CA PRO A 118 1.41 24.15 -29.80
C PRO A 118 1.95 25.19 -30.80
N GLN A 119 1.83 24.92 -32.09
CA GLN A 119 2.21 25.86 -33.16
C GLN A 119 1.51 27.23 -33.07
N SER A 120 0.30 27.26 -32.49
CA SER A 120 -0.44 28.50 -32.26
C SER A 120 0.27 29.45 -31.29
N PHE A 121 1.16 28.95 -30.44
CA PHE A 121 1.86 29.77 -29.45
C PHE A 121 2.96 30.61 -30.11
N PHE A 122 3.63 30.09 -31.14
CA PHE A 122 4.76 30.76 -31.81
C PHE A 122 4.50 31.08 -33.30
N GLY A 123 3.24 31.01 -33.73
CA GLY A 123 2.84 31.40 -35.09
C GLY A 123 3.39 30.50 -36.20
N SER A 124 3.73 29.23 -35.91
CA SER A 124 4.39 28.32 -36.86
C SER A 124 5.72 28.86 -37.41
N SER A 125 6.42 29.69 -36.64
CA SER A 125 7.71 30.24 -37.03
C SER A 125 8.82 29.19 -36.97
N GLU A 126 9.78 29.29 -37.89
CA GLU A 126 11.04 28.54 -37.82
C GLU A 126 12.02 29.30 -36.90
N PRO A 127 12.96 28.60 -36.23
CA PRO A 127 13.27 27.17 -36.34
C PRO A 127 12.37 26.25 -35.51
N MET A 128 11.60 26.80 -34.56
CA MET A 128 10.77 26.04 -33.61
C MET A 128 9.86 25.03 -34.28
N ARG A 129 9.19 25.43 -35.38
CA ARG A 129 8.26 24.57 -36.10
C ARG A 129 8.88 23.23 -36.53
N SER A 130 10.16 23.22 -36.88
CA SER A 130 10.86 22.03 -37.38
C SER A 130 11.79 21.36 -36.37
N ASP A 131 11.84 21.85 -35.13
CA ASP A 131 12.63 21.24 -34.06
C ASP A 131 11.99 19.91 -33.61
N ILE A 132 12.70 18.81 -33.88
CA ILE A 132 12.20 17.45 -33.63
C ILE A 132 12.06 17.16 -32.14
N TYR A 133 12.72 17.91 -31.25
CA TYR A 133 12.51 17.76 -29.81
C TYR A 133 11.09 18.10 -29.36
N ILE A 134 10.37 18.96 -30.10
CA ILE A 134 8.96 19.26 -29.84
C ILE A 134 7.99 18.61 -30.84
N LEU A 135 8.49 17.90 -31.84
CA LEU A 135 7.67 17.15 -32.78
C LEU A 135 7.53 15.70 -32.32
N ARG A 136 6.33 15.13 -32.39
CA ARG A 136 6.10 13.69 -32.12
C ARG A 136 5.13 13.10 -33.13
N PRO A 137 5.25 11.81 -33.49
CA PRO A 137 4.18 11.12 -34.21
C PRO A 137 2.93 11.08 -33.32
N CYS A 138 1.77 11.39 -33.88
CA CYS A 138 0.49 11.26 -33.18
C CYS A 138 -0.62 10.85 -34.14
N HIS A 139 -1.55 10.03 -33.67
CA HIS A 139 -2.77 9.74 -34.43
C HIS A 139 -3.56 11.03 -34.61
N GLY A 140 -3.99 11.34 -35.84
CA GLY A 140 -4.56 12.64 -36.19
C GLY A 140 -5.80 13.04 -35.36
N ASN A 141 -6.64 12.07 -35.00
CA ASN A 141 -7.80 12.31 -34.13
C ASN A 141 -7.39 12.70 -32.70
N ALA A 142 -6.41 12.01 -32.11
CA ALA A 142 -5.92 12.33 -30.77
C ALA A 142 -5.24 13.71 -30.74
N ASN A 143 -4.41 14.00 -31.75
CA ASN A 143 -3.79 15.32 -31.92
C ASN A 143 -4.87 16.43 -32.01
N SER A 144 -5.91 16.19 -32.82
CA SER A 144 -7.02 17.13 -32.95
C SER A 144 -7.81 17.31 -31.65
N SER A 145 -7.99 16.24 -30.85
CA SER A 145 -8.61 16.31 -29.53
C SER A 145 -7.75 17.02 -28.49
N ARG A 146 -6.43 16.87 -28.55
CA ARG A 146 -5.48 17.58 -27.66
C ARG A 146 -5.49 19.09 -27.89
N SER A 147 -5.74 19.53 -29.13
CA SER A 147 -5.84 20.96 -29.46
C SER A 147 -4.57 21.73 -29.03
N ASN A 148 -4.74 22.83 -28.30
CA ASN A 148 -3.69 23.57 -27.60
C ASN A 148 -3.92 23.55 -26.08
N ASP A 149 -4.60 22.51 -25.59
CA ASP A 149 -4.93 22.39 -24.18
C ASP A 149 -3.63 22.27 -23.36
N PRO A 150 -3.55 22.96 -22.21
CA PRO A 150 -2.42 22.81 -21.31
C PRO A 150 -2.33 21.37 -20.81
N PHE A 151 -1.10 20.93 -20.56
CA PHE A 151 -0.83 19.67 -19.91
C PHE A 151 -1.08 19.77 -18.40
N GLY A 152 -1.67 18.71 -17.84
CA GLY A 152 -1.79 18.53 -16.40
C GLY A 152 -2.62 17.30 -16.04
N GLU A 153 -2.70 17.04 -14.74
CA GLU A 153 -3.46 15.91 -14.16
C GLU A 153 -4.97 16.11 -14.33
N VAL A 154 -5.61 15.13 -14.94
CA VAL A 154 -7.03 15.02 -15.20
C VAL A 154 -7.64 14.11 -14.14
N ASN A 155 -8.84 14.45 -13.66
CA ASN A 155 -9.58 13.54 -12.80
C ASN A 155 -10.22 12.45 -13.66
N ASP A 156 -9.92 11.18 -13.37
CA ASP A 156 -10.44 10.00 -14.09
C ASP A 156 -11.96 10.02 -14.31
N ASN A 157 -12.71 10.55 -13.33
CA ASN A 157 -14.18 10.62 -13.38
C ASN A 157 -14.72 11.66 -14.38
N GLN A 158 -13.85 12.53 -14.87
CA GLN A 158 -14.15 13.60 -15.83
C GLN A 158 -13.42 13.39 -17.17
N ALA A 159 -12.54 12.40 -17.26
CA ALA A 159 -11.70 12.14 -18.41
C ALA A 159 -12.51 11.61 -19.62
N GLN A 160 -12.21 12.16 -20.80
CA GLN A 160 -12.30 11.40 -22.04
C GLN A 160 -10.97 10.70 -22.27
N TRP A 161 -11.03 9.39 -22.48
CA TRP A 161 -9.86 8.54 -22.65
C TRP A 161 -9.56 8.34 -24.13
N TYR A 162 -8.29 8.46 -24.52
CA TYR A 162 -7.79 8.34 -25.89
C TYR A 162 -6.68 7.30 -25.97
N GLY A 163 -6.87 6.27 -26.79
CA GLY A 163 -5.95 5.14 -26.82
C GLY A 163 -6.21 4.18 -27.97
N VAL A 164 -5.90 2.91 -27.74
CA VAL A 164 -6.08 1.85 -28.71
C VAL A 164 -6.73 0.62 -28.09
N ASN A 165 -7.56 -0.07 -28.88
CA ASN A 165 -7.93 -1.45 -28.61
C ASN A 165 -7.19 -2.35 -29.60
N GLY A 166 -6.19 -3.09 -29.10
CA GLY A 166 -5.16 -3.71 -29.93
C GLY A 166 -4.30 -2.64 -30.59
N ASN A 167 -4.52 -2.38 -31.88
CA ASN A 167 -3.88 -1.29 -32.62
C ASN A 167 -4.90 -0.44 -33.40
N THR A 168 -6.17 -0.46 -32.98
CA THR A 168 -7.21 0.39 -33.56
C THR A 168 -7.42 1.58 -32.64
N TYR A 169 -7.25 2.80 -33.16
CA TYR A 169 -7.56 4.03 -32.43
C TYR A 169 -8.99 4.02 -31.90
N THR A 170 -9.18 4.43 -30.65
CA THR A 170 -10.50 4.56 -30.03
C THR A 170 -10.48 5.62 -28.93
N SER A 171 -11.66 6.08 -28.55
CA SER A 171 -11.87 6.97 -27.40
C SER A 171 -13.14 6.58 -26.64
N THR A 172 -13.15 6.78 -25.33
CA THR A 172 -14.24 6.35 -24.44
C THR A 172 -14.41 7.29 -23.25
N SER A 173 -15.64 7.41 -22.74
CA SER A 173 -15.94 8.13 -21.50
C SER A 173 -15.79 7.25 -20.25
N ASN A 174 -15.63 5.94 -20.43
CA ASN A 174 -15.45 4.99 -19.33
C ASN A 174 -13.96 4.67 -19.18
N GLN A 175 -13.45 4.71 -17.94
CA GLN A 175 -12.08 4.34 -17.62
C GLN A 175 -11.73 2.94 -18.15
N PRO A 176 -10.73 2.81 -19.03
CA PRO A 176 -10.22 1.51 -19.48
C PRO A 176 -9.53 0.76 -18.35
N SER A 177 -9.54 -0.58 -18.39
CA SER A 177 -8.85 -1.42 -17.38
C SER A 177 -7.33 -1.26 -17.36
N ASN A 178 -6.76 -0.69 -18.42
CA ASN A 178 -5.34 -0.41 -18.57
C ASN A 178 -5.09 1.10 -18.77
N SER A 179 -5.81 1.92 -18.01
CA SER A 179 -5.84 3.40 -18.09
C SER A 179 -4.47 4.04 -18.26
N ASP A 180 -3.42 3.53 -17.60
CA ASP A 180 -2.06 4.07 -17.68
C ASP A 180 -1.48 4.12 -19.12
N ASN A 181 -2.06 3.34 -20.04
CA ASN A 181 -1.69 3.31 -21.46
C ASN A 181 -2.52 4.26 -22.34
N TRP A 182 -3.37 5.09 -21.74
CA TRP A 182 -4.28 5.99 -22.41
C TRP A 182 -3.97 7.43 -22.03
N SER A 183 -4.20 8.34 -22.96
CA SER A 183 -4.22 9.77 -22.66
C SER A 183 -5.61 10.20 -22.23
N GLU A 184 -5.68 11.29 -21.48
CA GLU A 184 -6.91 11.82 -20.93
C GLU A 184 -7.10 13.27 -21.36
N GLY A 185 -8.35 13.65 -21.62
CA GLY A 185 -8.68 15.02 -22.00
C GLY A 185 -10.02 15.46 -21.44
N THR A 186 -10.09 16.73 -21.06
CA THR A 186 -11.33 17.40 -20.61
C THR A 186 -11.84 18.45 -21.62
N GLY A 187 -11.07 18.71 -22.68
CA GLY A 187 -11.28 19.85 -23.59
C GLY A 187 -10.77 21.19 -23.05
N SER A 188 -10.13 21.16 -21.88
CA SER A 188 -9.39 22.30 -21.30
C SER A 188 -8.07 21.89 -20.64
N LEU A 189 -7.80 20.60 -20.55
CA LEU A 189 -6.61 20.00 -19.96
C LEU A 189 -6.35 18.68 -20.68
N TRP A 190 -5.08 18.35 -20.87
CA TRP A 190 -4.63 17.12 -21.50
C TRP A 190 -3.59 16.40 -20.65
N GLU A 191 -3.79 15.11 -20.44
CA GLU A 191 -2.86 14.24 -19.77
C GLU A 191 -2.30 13.20 -20.77
N PRO A 192 -0.98 13.15 -21.01
CA PRO A 192 -0.38 12.09 -21.79
C PRO A 192 -0.44 10.76 -21.02
N ARG A 193 -0.30 9.63 -21.71
CA ARG A 193 -0.09 8.32 -21.06
C ARG A 193 0.99 8.42 -19.97
N GLU A 194 0.84 7.66 -18.89
CA GLU A 194 1.77 7.70 -17.74
C GLU A 194 3.24 7.60 -18.17
N SER A 195 3.54 6.60 -19.01
CA SER A 195 4.89 6.34 -19.56
C SER A 195 5.44 7.42 -20.53
N LYS A 196 4.71 8.52 -20.72
CA LYS A 196 5.06 9.61 -21.64
C LYS A 196 4.96 10.98 -20.97
N LYS A 197 4.61 11.06 -19.69
CA LYS A 197 4.50 12.31 -18.92
C LYS A 197 5.84 13.05 -18.85
N GLY A 198 6.91 12.35 -18.51
CA GLY A 198 8.27 12.91 -18.42
C GLY A 198 8.85 13.30 -19.77
N ASP A 199 8.58 12.50 -20.82
CA ASP A 199 8.96 12.83 -22.20
C ASP A 199 8.35 14.17 -22.66
N VAL A 200 7.07 14.39 -22.32
CA VAL A 200 6.35 15.64 -22.62
C VAL A 200 6.93 16.77 -21.80
N ALA A 201 7.11 16.58 -20.50
CA ALA A 201 7.66 17.59 -19.61
C ALA A 201 9.05 18.07 -20.07
N ARG A 202 9.98 17.14 -20.35
CA ARG A 202 11.33 17.48 -20.82
C ARG A 202 11.34 18.16 -22.18
N ALA A 203 10.38 17.89 -23.06
CA ALA A 203 10.21 18.61 -24.32
C ALA A 203 9.71 20.05 -24.10
N VAL A 204 8.79 20.26 -23.15
CA VAL A 204 8.32 21.61 -22.76
C VAL A 204 9.45 22.41 -22.11
N PHE A 205 10.17 21.87 -21.13
CA PHE A 205 11.32 22.52 -20.51
C PHE A 205 12.40 22.88 -21.54
N TYR A 206 12.68 21.97 -22.47
CA TYR A 206 13.60 22.21 -23.58
C TYR A 206 13.17 23.41 -24.42
N TYR A 207 11.92 23.43 -24.89
CA TYR A 207 11.42 24.51 -25.74
C TYR A 207 11.62 25.88 -25.10
N TYR A 208 11.16 26.05 -23.86
CA TYR A 208 11.25 27.34 -23.18
C TYR A 208 12.68 27.70 -22.72
N THR A 209 13.61 26.75 -22.77
CA THR A 209 15.04 27.02 -22.56
C THR A 209 15.72 27.48 -23.86
N MET A 210 15.43 26.83 -24.99
CA MET A 210 16.07 27.14 -26.27
C MET A 210 15.45 28.35 -26.98
N TYR A 211 14.17 28.60 -26.70
CA TYR A 211 13.35 29.67 -27.30
C TYR A 211 12.71 30.57 -26.22
N PRO A 212 13.50 31.17 -25.31
CA PRO A 212 12.97 31.85 -24.11
C PRO A 212 12.13 33.10 -24.41
N ASN A 213 12.23 33.66 -25.62
CA ASN A 213 11.50 34.85 -26.05
C ASN A 213 10.42 34.55 -27.09
N GLU A 214 10.21 33.29 -27.45
CA GLU A 214 9.29 32.90 -28.53
C GLU A 214 8.09 32.13 -27.97
N GLY A 215 6.91 32.69 -28.15
CA GLY A 215 5.65 32.07 -27.79
C GLY A 215 5.01 32.62 -26.51
N THR A 216 4.33 31.75 -25.78
CA THR A 216 3.61 32.07 -24.52
C THR A 216 4.51 31.89 -23.29
N ASN A 217 3.96 32.01 -22.08
CA ASN A 217 4.66 31.54 -20.88
C ASN A 217 4.57 30.00 -20.79
N ILE A 218 5.54 29.35 -20.15
CA ILE A 218 5.50 27.89 -19.88
C ILE A 218 4.20 27.45 -19.21
N SER A 219 3.62 28.30 -18.34
CA SER A 219 2.34 28.05 -17.69
C SER A 219 1.15 27.88 -18.65
N ALA A 220 1.27 28.35 -19.90
CA ALA A 220 0.27 28.10 -20.94
C ALA A 220 0.38 26.69 -21.54
N CYS A 221 1.54 26.04 -21.44
CA CYS A 221 1.72 24.64 -21.81
C CYS A 221 1.42 23.69 -20.65
N GLY A 222 1.54 24.12 -19.39
CA GLY A 222 1.25 23.32 -18.22
C GLY A 222 1.79 23.97 -16.94
N ASN A 223 1.27 23.57 -15.77
CA ASN A 223 1.79 24.06 -14.50
C ASN A 223 3.25 23.58 -14.31
N LEU A 224 4.14 24.47 -13.87
CA LEU A 224 5.56 24.18 -13.71
C LEU A 224 5.83 23.02 -12.74
N GLU A 225 5.10 22.98 -11.62
CA GLU A 225 5.21 21.96 -10.58
C GLU A 225 4.74 20.61 -11.12
N THR A 226 3.58 20.57 -11.78
CA THR A 226 3.08 19.34 -12.43
C THR A 226 4.05 18.80 -13.49
N LEU A 227 4.61 19.68 -14.32
CA LEU A 227 5.61 19.27 -15.32
C LEU A 227 6.89 18.75 -14.64
N TYR A 228 7.28 19.31 -13.50
CA TYR A 228 8.42 18.81 -12.73
C TYR A 228 8.12 17.45 -12.09
N ASP A 229 6.94 17.27 -11.49
CA ASP A 229 6.52 15.99 -10.92
C ASP A 229 6.49 14.90 -11.99
N TRP A 230 5.99 15.21 -13.19
CA TRP A 230 6.05 14.30 -14.34
C TRP A 230 7.47 13.96 -14.74
N HIS A 231 8.37 14.94 -14.73
CA HIS A 231 9.77 14.72 -15.04
C HIS A 231 10.46 13.78 -14.05
N VAL A 232 10.16 13.93 -12.75
CA VAL A 232 10.72 13.10 -11.67
C VAL A 232 10.14 11.69 -11.69
N ASN A 233 8.82 11.57 -11.86
CA ASN A 233 8.11 10.29 -11.79
C ASN A 233 8.24 9.44 -13.07
N ASP A 234 8.54 10.05 -14.21
CA ASP A 234 8.81 9.38 -15.49
C ASP A 234 10.22 9.78 -16.02
N PRO A 235 11.32 9.27 -15.40
CA PRO A 235 12.68 9.62 -15.79
C PRO A 235 13.02 9.13 -17.21
N PRO A 236 14.05 9.69 -17.88
CA PRO A 236 14.37 9.28 -19.25
C PRO A 236 14.63 7.78 -19.40
N ASP A 237 13.80 7.14 -20.22
CA ASP A 237 13.94 5.73 -20.54
C ASP A 237 14.93 5.50 -21.70
N ALA A 238 15.19 4.22 -22.00
CA ALA A 238 16.09 3.85 -23.10
C ALA A 238 15.60 4.35 -24.48
N ALA A 239 14.28 4.48 -24.68
CA ALA A 239 13.72 4.96 -25.92
C ALA A 239 13.92 6.47 -26.08
N GLU A 240 13.72 7.26 -25.03
CA GLU A 240 13.94 8.70 -25.04
C GLU A 240 15.43 9.06 -25.18
N ILE A 241 16.32 8.34 -24.48
CA ILE A 241 17.78 8.50 -24.62
C ILE A 241 18.24 8.18 -26.05
N SER A 242 17.70 7.11 -26.63
CA SER A 242 17.95 6.73 -28.03
C SER A 242 17.45 7.81 -29.00
N ARG A 243 16.24 8.32 -28.77
CA ARG A 243 15.65 9.42 -29.54
C ARG A 243 16.51 10.68 -29.48
N ASN A 244 16.97 11.09 -28.28
CA ASN A 244 17.86 12.24 -28.08
C ASN A 244 19.19 12.08 -28.87
N THR A 245 19.74 10.87 -28.89
CA THR A 245 20.93 10.54 -29.68
C THR A 245 20.67 10.65 -31.19
N LYS A 246 19.54 10.13 -31.67
CA LYS A 246 19.18 10.19 -33.09
C LYS A 246 18.87 11.61 -33.56
N ILE A 247 18.16 12.41 -32.77
CA ILE A 247 17.90 13.82 -33.09
C ILE A 247 19.21 14.60 -33.16
N ASN A 248 20.14 14.37 -32.22
CA ASN A 248 21.46 14.99 -32.28
C ASN A 248 22.23 14.69 -33.57
N GLN A 249 22.07 13.50 -34.14
CA GLN A 249 22.71 13.15 -35.41
C GLN A 249 22.12 13.88 -36.62
N VAL A 250 20.86 14.33 -36.54
CA VAL A 250 20.17 15.00 -37.66
C VAL A 250 20.02 16.52 -37.47
N GLN A 251 20.03 17.02 -36.23
CA GLN A 251 19.89 18.45 -35.90
C GLN A 251 21.10 19.02 -35.16
N GLY A 252 22.15 18.23 -34.90
CA GLY A 252 23.39 18.70 -34.28
C GLY A 252 23.30 19.02 -32.78
N ASN A 253 22.11 19.29 -32.22
CA ASN A 253 21.90 19.59 -30.81
C ASN A 253 21.24 18.46 -30.00
N LYS A 254 21.46 18.44 -28.68
CA LYS A 254 20.82 17.54 -27.70
C LYS A 254 19.81 18.29 -26.86
N ASN A 255 18.77 17.59 -26.39
CA ASN A 255 17.99 18.07 -25.26
C ASN A 255 18.82 17.85 -23.97
N PRO A 256 19.25 18.92 -23.28
CA PRO A 256 20.05 18.81 -22.07
C PRO A 256 19.30 18.12 -20.94
N TYR A 257 17.97 18.24 -20.87
CA TYR A 257 17.15 17.66 -19.81
C TYR A 257 16.91 16.15 -19.97
N VAL A 258 17.17 15.60 -21.16
CA VAL A 258 17.25 14.15 -21.36
C VAL A 258 18.66 13.63 -21.09
N ALA A 259 19.67 14.43 -21.41
CA ALA A 259 21.08 14.06 -21.20
C ALA A 259 21.50 14.15 -19.72
N ASN A 260 20.98 15.13 -18.99
CA ASN A 260 21.24 15.39 -17.57
C ASN A 260 19.92 15.83 -16.91
N PRO A 261 19.10 14.89 -16.42
CA PRO A 261 17.75 15.16 -15.89
C PRO A 261 17.72 16.20 -14.77
N ASP A 262 18.67 16.13 -13.83
CA ASP A 262 18.79 17.03 -12.67
C ASP A 262 18.82 18.52 -13.06
N LEU A 263 19.21 18.84 -14.31
CA LEU A 263 19.20 20.21 -14.80
C LEU A 263 17.80 20.83 -14.81
N VAL A 264 16.71 20.04 -14.87
CA VAL A 264 15.35 20.60 -14.82
C VAL A 264 15.17 21.35 -13.50
N TYR A 265 15.45 20.72 -12.37
CA TYR A 265 15.38 21.36 -11.06
C TYR A 265 16.30 22.58 -11.01
N LEU A 266 17.58 22.41 -11.38
CA LEU A 266 18.56 23.50 -11.33
C LEU A 266 18.18 24.70 -12.21
N ALA A 267 17.55 24.48 -13.35
CA ALA A 267 17.22 25.52 -14.33
C ALA A 267 15.84 26.16 -14.13
N TRP A 268 14.92 25.49 -13.41
CA TRP A 268 13.53 25.93 -13.31
C TRP A 268 13.00 26.08 -11.88
N LEU A 269 13.50 25.29 -10.92
CA LEU A 269 12.92 25.18 -9.58
C LEU A 269 13.92 25.40 -8.43
N TYR A 270 15.21 25.60 -8.72
CA TYR A 270 16.25 25.78 -7.71
C TYR A 270 15.87 26.84 -6.66
N ASP A 271 15.76 26.40 -5.41
CA ASP A 271 15.35 27.23 -4.28
C ASP A 271 16.51 27.59 -3.33
N GLY A 272 17.73 27.14 -3.63
CA GLY A 272 18.91 27.28 -2.77
C GLY A 272 19.39 25.97 -2.17
N THR A 273 18.63 24.89 -2.31
CA THR A 273 19.03 23.53 -1.96
C THR A 273 19.44 22.77 -3.22
N LEU A 274 20.57 22.06 -3.19
CA LEU A 274 20.93 21.14 -4.28
C LEU A 274 20.37 19.77 -3.92
N PRO A 275 19.76 19.04 -4.87
CA PRO A 275 19.26 17.67 -4.62
C PRO A 275 20.35 16.70 -4.14
N ASN A 276 21.63 17.08 -4.26
CA ASN A 276 22.79 16.23 -3.97
C ASN A 276 23.76 16.86 -2.94
N ASP A 277 23.40 17.97 -2.29
CA ASP A 277 24.24 18.64 -1.27
C ASP A 277 23.49 18.80 0.06
N ASP A 278 22.48 17.96 0.27
CA ASP A 278 21.95 17.75 1.61
C ASP A 278 23.03 17.08 2.45
N ASN A 279 23.43 17.76 3.52
CA ASN A 279 24.35 17.24 4.53
C ASN A 279 23.64 17.09 5.90
N THR A 280 22.32 17.23 5.91
CA THR A 280 21.44 17.03 7.06
C THR A 280 20.70 15.72 6.88
N GLY A 281 20.58 14.94 7.94
CA GLY A 281 19.80 13.71 7.89
C GLY A 281 18.32 13.96 8.08
N PRO A 282 17.48 12.94 7.81
CA PRO A 282 16.03 13.03 7.91
C PRO A 282 15.50 13.69 9.18
N ASP A 283 14.51 14.57 9.04
CA ASP A 283 13.91 15.31 10.15
C ASP A 283 12.75 14.55 10.81
N PHE A 284 12.77 14.46 12.14
CA PHE A 284 11.76 13.82 12.98
C PHE A 284 10.89 14.83 13.77
N THR A 285 10.97 16.15 13.53
CA THR A 285 10.26 17.18 14.31
C THR A 285 8.74 16.99 14.43
N GLY A 286 8.11 16.31 13.48
CA GLY A 286 6.68 15.94 13.53
C GLY A 286 6.36 14.64 14.29
N THR A 287 7.35 13.87 14.73
CA THR A 287 7.14 12.57 15.39
C THR A 287 6.97 12.75 16.90
N ALA A 288 5.88 12.21 17.46
CA ALA A 288 5.65 12.24 18.90
C ALA A 288 6.74 11.47 19.66
N SER A 289 7.30 12.07 20.72
CA SER A 289 8.33 11.45 21.56
C SER A 289 7.80 10.33 22.46
N SER A 290 6.49 10.27 22.69
CA SER A 290 5.82 9.20 23.44
C SER A 290 4.47 8.86 22.81
N VAL A 291 4.16 7.57 22.69
CA VAL A 291 2.90 7.06 22.12
C VAL A 291 2.34 5.93 22.98
N ASN A 292 1.04 5.92 23.20
CA ASN A 292 0.36 4.80 23.85
C ASN A 292 0.07 3.69 22.83
N VAL A 293 0.44 2.46 23.16
CA VAL A 293 0.24 1.27 22.33
C VAL A 293 -0.64 0.29 23.07
N ALA A 294 -1.60 -0.31 22.37
CA ALA A 294 -2.42 -1.37 22.97
C ALA A 294 -1.55 -2.58 23.30
N CYS A 295 -1.71 -3.05 24.53
CA CYS A 295 -1.21 -4.31 25.03
C CYS A 295 -1.52 -5.49 24.07
N GLY A 296 -0.63 -6.48 23.98
CA GLY A 296 -0.76 -7.62 23.05
C GLY A 296 -0.46 -7.35 21.57
N THR A 297 -0.25 -6.09 21.17
CA THR A 297 0.05 -5.73 19.76
C THR A 297 1.55 -5.63 19.47
N THR A 298 1.93 -5.86 18.21
CA THR A 298 3.28 -5.60 17.71
C THR A 298 3.25 -4.36 16.81
N PRO A 299 3.48 -3.14 17.34
CA PRO A 299 3.39 -1.92 16.55
C PRO A 299 4.50 -1.88 15.49
N GLY A 300 4.12 -1.56 14.25
CA GLY A 300 5.06 -1.27 13.16
C GLY A 300 5.82 0.06 13.37
N PRO A 301 6.49 0.60 12.34
CA PRO A 301 7.11 1.92 12.44
C PRO A 301 6.03 3.00 12.63
N LEU A 302 6.16 3.82 13.67
CA LEU A 302 5.26 4.91 14.02
C LEU A 302 5.87 6.30 13.76
N ALA A 303 7.12 6.35 13.32
CA ALA A 303 7.78 7.57 12.86
C ALA A 303 7.64 7.71 11.34
N SER A 304 7.51 8.94 10.87
CA SER A 304 7.47 9.28 9.45
C SER A 304 8.33 10.51 9.21
N PRO A 305 9.67 10.35 9.22
CA PRO A 305 10.58 11.47 8.99
C PRO A 305 10.44 12.00 7.56
N THR A 306 10.82 13.25 7.37
CA THR A 306 10.84 13.92 6.06
C THR A 306 12.22 14.44 5.75
N ASP A 307 12.60 14.43 4.49
CA ASP A 307 13.90 14.91 4.04
C ASP A 307 13.81 15.46 2.60
N PRO A 308 14.50 16.56 2.26
CA PRO A 308 14.54 17.10 0.90
C PRO A 308 15.05 16.09 -0.15
N CYS A 309 15.96 15.18 0.21
CA CYS A 309 16.43 14.10 -0.66
C CYS A 309 15.49 12.89 -0.69
N GLY A 310 14.42 12.87 0.12
CA GLY A 310 13.58 11.69 0.31
C GLY A 310 14.20 10.67 1.27
N ILE A 311 13.43 9.63 1.61
CA ILE A 311 13.81 8.62 2.61
C ILE A 311 14.19 7.30 1.92
N ALA A 312 15.48 6.97 1.91
CA ALA A 312 15.97 5.71 1.35
C ALA A 312 15.68 4.50 2.25
N SER A 313 15.78 4.67 3.58
CA SER A 313 15.46 3.61 4.53
C SER A 313 15.03 4.15 5.89
N LEU A 314 14.14 3.40 6.55
CA LEU A 314 13.74 3.62 7.93
C LEU A 314 13.76 2.28 8.67
N THR A 315 14.61 2.19 9.69
CA THR A 315 14.73 1.00 10.54
C THR A 315 14.55 1.38 12.00
N TYR A 316 14.32 0.39 12.86
CA TYR A 316 14.24 0.62 14.29
C TYR A 316 14.83 -0.55 15.08
N GLU A 317 15.34 -0.24 16.27
CA GLU A 317 15.70 -1.22 17.28
C GLU A 317 14.99 -0.89 18.60
N ASP A 318 14.50 -1.94 19.25
CA ASP A 318 13.79 -1.83 20.51
C ASP A 318 14.71 -2.20 21.67
N THR A 319 14.73 -1.35 22.68
CA THR A 319 15.37 -1.63 23.95
C THR A 319 14.35 -1.60 25.07
N PHE A 320 14.40 -2.62 25.91
CA PHE A 320 13.54 -2.72 27.07
C PHE A 320 13.99 -1.71 28.12
N ASN A 321 13.09 -0.83 28.54
CA ASN A 321 13.36 0.17 29.56
C ASN A 321 12.36 -0.04 30.69
N GLY A 322 12.74 -0.78 31.74
CA GLY A 322 11.96 -1.00 32.96
C GLY A 322 10.89 -2.11 32.91
N SER A 323 10.42 -2.54 34.08
CA SER A 323 9.71 -3.83 34.33
C SER A 323 8.33 -4.01 33.69
N ASN A 324 8.02 -5.28 33.40
CA ASN A 324 6.73 -5.82 32.93
C ASN A 324 5.51 -5.27 33.68
N GLY A 325 4.54 -4.68 32.96
CA GLY A 325 3.16 -4.56 33.45
C GLY A 325 2.45 -3.24 33.10
N CYS A 326 1.14 -3.37 32.91
CA CYS A 326 0.22 -2.40 32.30
C CYS A 326 -0.02 -1.10 33.07
N THR A 327 0.60 -0.90 34.23
CA THR A 327 0.52 0.36 34.99
C THR A 327 1.86 1.08 35.00
N GLY A 328 2.09 1.89 33.96
CA GLY A 328 3.15 2.90 33.97
C GLY A 328 4.58 2.37 33.97
N GLY A 329 4.79 1.12 33.54
CA GLY A 329 6.12 0.64 33.15
C GLY A 329 6.68 1.55 32.04
N THR A 330 7.97 1.85 32.09
CA THR A 330 8.63 2.77 31.15
C THR A 330 8.67 2.27 29.69
N GLY A 331 8.01 1.14 29.41
CA GLY A 331 7.68 0.66 28.08
C GLY A 331 8.89 0.15 27.31
N ILE A 332 8.85 0.33 25.99
CA ILE A 332 10.05 0.17 25.15
C ILE A 332 10.54 1.52 24.69
N LEU A 333 11.87 1.68 24.64
CA LEU A 333 12.51 2.75 23.90
C LEU A 333 12.82 2.23 22.50
N ARG A 334 12.12 2.76 21.51
CA ARG A 334 12.34 2.47 20.09
C ARG A 334 13.26 3.51 19.51
N THR A 335 14.44 3.10 19.05
CA THR A 335 15.39 3.97 18.37
C THR A 335 15.24 3.80 16.87
N TYR A 336 14.69 4.81 16.20
CA TYR A 336 14.66 4.87 14.74
C TYR A 336 16.00 5.32 14.19
N THR A 337 16.42 4.69 13.09
CA THR A 337 17.52 5.15 12.23
C THR A 337 16.98 5.32 10.82
N ALA A 338 16.99 6.55 10.33
CA ALA A 338 16.59 6.90 8.97
C ALA A 338 17.80 7.33 8.16
N VAL A 339 17.85 6.89 6.90
CA VAL A 339 18.87 7.29 5.92
C VAL A 339 18.14 7.88 4.72
N ASP A 340 18.54 9.08 4.29
CA ASP A 340 18.02 9.71 3.08
C ASP A 340 18.68 9.14 1.80
N GLU A 341 18.19 9.55 0.63
CA GLU A 341 18.79 9.13 -0.65
C GLU A 341 20.16 9.78 -0.93
N CYS A 342 20.50 10.84 -0.19
CA CYS A 342 21.79 11.52 -0.21
C CYS A 342 22.86 10.84 0.66
N GLY A 343 22.47 9.86 1.49
CA GLY A 343 23.31 9.09 2.37
C GLY A 343 23.49 9.68 3.78
N ASN A 344 22.80 10.75 4.16
CA ASN A 344 22.85 11.26 5.53
C ASN A 344 21.93 10.44 6.44
N THR A 345 22.26 10.42 7.74
CA THR A 345 21.60 9.58 8.72
C THR A 345 21.15 10.40 9.92
N SER A 346 19.91 10.17 10.35
CA SER A 346 19.36 10.74 11.59
C SER A 346 18.79 9.63 12.47
N THR A 347 18.86 9.84 13.78
CA THR A 347 18.26 8.93 14.77
C THR A 347 17.25 9.64 15.66
N PHE A 348 16.17 8.95 16.01
CA PHE A 348 15.15 9.46 16.92
C PHE A 348 14.72 8.38 17.91
N VAL A 349 14.62 8.73 19.19
CA VAL A 349 14.17 7.82 20.24
C VAL A 349 12.72 8.14 20.60
N GLN A 350 11.85 7.15 20.45
CA GLN A 350 10.43 7.21 20.81
C GLN A 350 10.16 6.27 21.98
N GLN A 351 9.37 6.75 22.95
CA GLN A 351 8.87 5.93 24.05
C GLN A 351 7.51 5.32 23.66
N LEU A 352 7.40 4.00 23.67
CA LEU A 352 6.10 3.33 23.51
C LEU A 352 5.62 2.86 24.88
N VAL A 353 4.49 3.40 25.31
CA VAL A 353 3.85 3.09 26.59
C VAL A 353 2.72 2.11 26.31
N PHE A 354 2.86 0.87 26.78
CA PHE A 354 1.81 -0.11 26.61
C PHE A 354 0.69 0.14 27.63
N VAL A 355 -0.53 0.27 27.11
CA VAL A 355 -1.74 0.50 27.89
C VAL A 355 -2.71 -0.64 27.65
N ASP A 356 -3.35 -1.06 28.72
CA ASP A 356 -4.38 -2.08 28.70
C ASP A 356 -5.74 -1.45 29.01
N VAL A 357 -6.71 -1.73 28.14
CA VAL A 357 -8.05 -1.15 28.18
C VAL A 357 -9.14 -2.22 28.11
N GLU A 358 -8.75 -3.49 28.00
CA GLU A 358 -9.70 -4.59 27.88
C GLU A 358 -9.95 -5.20 29.27
N PRO A 359 -11.21 -5.54 29.63
CA PRO A 359 -11.49 -6.24 30.89
C PRO A 359 -11.01 -7.70 30.89
N PRO A 360 -10.71 -8.28 32.08
CA PRO A 360 -10.48 -9.72 32.23
C PRO A 360 -11.59 -10.59 31.68
N VAL A 361 -11.24 -11.82 31.32
CA VAL A 361 -12.18 -12.86 30.87
C VAL A 361 -12.24 -13.97 31.91
N PHE A 362 -13.45 -14.40 32.30
CA PHE A 362 -13.63 -15.55 33.19
C PHE A 362 -13.37 -16.86 32.44
N ASP A 363 -12.43 -17.67 32.94
CA ASP A 363 -12.18 -19.03 32.45
C ASP A 363 -13.16 -20.04 33.06
N PHE A 364 -13.56 -19.77 34.31
CA PHE A 364 -14.47 -20.62 35.07
C PHE A 364 -15.35 -19.77 36.00
N VAL A 365 -16.65 -20.03 35.96
CA VAL A 365 -17.64 -19.52 36.90
C VAL A 365 -18.40 -20.73 37.46
N PRO A 366 -18.48 -20.93 38.78
CA PRO A 366 -19.26 -22.01 39.37
C PRO A 366 -20.73 -21.95 38.95
N SER A 367 -21.33 -23.11 38.65
CA SER A 367 -22.77 -23.19 38.31
C SER A 367 -23.66 -22.97 39.53
N ASP A 368 -24.91 -22.60 39.31
CA ASP A 368 -25.91 -22.47 40.36
C ASP A 368 -26.07 -23.77 41.16
N LEU A 369 -26.41 -23.64 42.44
CA LEU A 369 -26.49 -24.75 43.40
C LEU A 369 -27.81 -24.69 44.19
N THR A 370 -28.34 -25.85 44.58
CA THR A 370 -29.48 -25.96 45.49
C THR A 370 -29.05 -26.73 46.74
N ILE A 371 -29.34 -26.17 47.91
CA ILE A 371 -28.92 -26.65 49.23
C ILE A 371 -30.15 -26.66 50.16
N THR A 372 -30.23 -27.62 51.08
CA THR A 372 -31.27 -27.63 52.11
C THR A 372 -30.83 -26.92 53.38
N CYS A 373 -31.79 -26.46 54.20
CA CYS A 373 -31.52 -25.79 55.48
C CYS A 373 -30.73 -26.64 56.50
N GLU A 374 -30.65 -27.96 56.33
CA GLU A 374 -30.00 -28.87 57.27
C GLU A 374 -28.53 -29.17 56.92
N ASP A 375 -28.12 -28.83 55.69
CA ASP A 375 -26.78 -29.10 55.23
C ASP A 375 -25.80 -28.02 55.75
N GLY A 376 -25.00 -28.37 56.76
CA GLY A 376 -24.22 -27.41 57.55
C GLY A 376 -22.93 -26.85 56.92
N ASP A 377 -22.40 -27.41 55.83
CA ASP A 377 -21.20 -26.89 55.15
C ASP A 377 -21.07 -27.40 53.71
N PHE A 378 -20.91 -26.49 52.73
CA PHE A 378 -20.64 -26.84 51.33
C PHE A 378 -19.37 -26.14 50.85
N PRO A 379 -18.46 -26.87 50.20
CA PRO A 379 -17.34 -26.24 49.54
C PRO A 379 -17.85 -25.38 48.38
N LEU A 380 -17.71 -24.06 48.52
CA LEU A 380 -18.02 -23.11 47.46
C LEU A 380 -16.76 -22.82 46.66
N ASP A 381 -16.73 -23.30 45.42
CA ASP A 381 -15.66 -22.97 44.48
C ASP A 381 -15.63 -21.46 44.21
N ASN A 382 -14.43 -20.95 43.90
CA ASN A 382 -14.24 -19.59 43.41
C ASN A 382 -14.16 -19.58 41.89
N ALA A 383 -14.62 -18.47 41.28
CA ALA A 383 -14.41 -18.20 39.86
C ALA A 383 -12.91 -17.92 39.58
N THR A 384 -12.47 -18.24 38.36
CA THR A 384 -11.13 -17.89 37.86
C THR A 384 -11.26 -17.04 36.60
N ALA A 385 -10.34 -16.11 36.43
CA ALA A 385 -10.28 -15.24 35.27
C ALA A 385 -8.84 -15.02 34.84
N THR A 386 -8.64 -14.81 33.55
CA THR A 386 -7.35 -14.49 32.93
C THR A 386 -7.45 -13.17 32.19
N ASP A 387 -6.30 -12.55 32.01
CA ASP A 387 -6.11 -11.34 31.21
C ASP A 387 -4.82 -11.50 30.41
N GLU A 388 -4.80 -10.96 29.19
CA GLU A 388 -3.66 -11.16 28.28
C GLU A 388 -2.40 -10.44 28.75
N CYS A 389 -2.54 -9.38 29.55
CA CYS A 389 -1.47 -8.40 29.75
C CYS A 389 -1.12 -8.15 31.22
N SER A 390 -1.99 -8.49 32.15
CA SER A 390 -1.72 -8.33 33.57
C SER A 390 -2.26 -9.43 34.47
N GLU A 391 -1.82 -9.44 35.73
CA GLU A 391 -2.36 -10.36 36.73
C GLU A 391 -3.78 -9.93 37.13
N VAL A 392 -4.69 -10.91 37.21
CA VAL A 392 -6.09 -10.70 37.57
C VAL A 392 -6.33 -11.04 39.04
N THR A 393 -7.03 -10.17 39.75
CA THR A 393 -7.56 -10.43 41.08
C THR A 393 -9.06 -10.66 41.00
N VAL A 394 -9.54 -11.81 41.48
CA VAL A 394 -10.98 -12.10 41.58
C VAL A 394 -11.45 -11.91 43.02
N SER A 395 -12.45 -11.07 43.20
CA SER A 395 -13.13 -10.85 44.48
C SER A 395 -14.57 -11.37 44.43
N VAL A 396 -15.12 -11.76 45.58
CA VAL A 396 -16.51 -12.22 45.68
C VAL A 396 -17.26 -11.37 46.70
N SER A 397 -18.45 -10.91 46.32
CA SER A 397 -19.43 -10.30 47.22
C SER A 397 -20.71 -11.12 47.24
N LEU A 398 -21.42 -11.09 48.37
CA LEU A 398 -22.64 -11.85 48.59
C LEU A 398 -23.81 -10.89 48.81
N ASP A 399 -24.93 -11.18 48.17
CA ASP A 399 -26.22 -10.56 48.46
C ASP A 399 -27.24 -11.65 48.81
N ILE A 400 -28.05 -11.42 49.84
CA ILE A 400 -29.01 -12.40 50.36
C ILE A 400 -30.41 -11.86 50.15
N VAL A 401 -31.20 -12.59 49.38
CA VAL A 401 -32.58 -12.24 49.04
C VAL A 401 -33.52 -13.25 49.70
N GLY A 402 -34.20 -12.84 50.77
CA GLY A 402 -35.13 -13.69 51.53
C GLY A 402 -34.95 -13.58 53.05
N GLY A 403 -35.67 -14.44 53.79
CA GLY A 403 -35.54 -14.59 55.24
C GLY A 403 -34.60 -15.74 55.61
N PRO A 404 -34.08 -15.81 56.86
CA PRO A 404 -33.34 -16.99 57.30
C PRO A 404 -34.25 -18.23 57.32
N CYS A 405 -33.67 -19.42 57.25
CA CYS A 405 -34.39 -20.69 57.45
C CYS A 405 -35.34 -20.59 58.66
N PRO A 406 -36.59 -21.10 58.57
CA PRO A 406 -37.09 -22.07 57.59
C PRO A 406 -37.69 -21.46 56.30
N GLU A 407 -37.60 -20.15 56.08
CA GLU A 407 -38.03 -19.58 54.79
C GLU A 407 -36.95 -19.83 53.73
N PRO A 408 -37.32 -20.24 52.49
CA PRO A 408 -36.35 -20.37 51.41
C PRO A 408 -35.76 -19.00 51.06
N TYR A 409 -34.46 -18.95 50.78
CA TYR A 409 -33.77 -17.74 50.39
C TYR A 409 -32.69 -18.01 49.37
N GLU A 410 -32.27 -16.97 48.65
CA GLU A 410 -31.22 -17.05 47.65
C GLU A 410 -29.98 -16.30 48.12
N ILE A 411 -28.81 -16.90 47.92
CA ILE A 411 -27.52 -16.23 48.05
C ILE A 411 -27.00 -15.98 46.64
N ILE A 412 -26.93 -14.70 46.25
CA ILE A 412 -26.37 -14.26 44.98
C ILE A 412 -24.90 -13.94 45.22
N ARG A 413 -24.01 -14.75 44.65
CA ARG A 413 -22.57 -14.49 44.64
C ARG A 413 -22.24 -13.69 43.39
N VAL A 414 -21.67 -12.50 43.57
CA VAL A 414 -21.14 -11.68 42.46
C VAL A 414 -19.62 -11.76 42.50
N PHE A 415 -19.04 -12.38 41.47
CA PHE A 415 -17.61 -12.40 41.25
C PHE A 415 -17.22 -11.17 40.44
N THR A 416 -16.23 -10.43 40.90
CA THR A 416 -15.63 -9.30 40.17
C THR A 416 -14.16 -9.59 39.93
N ALA A 417 -13.82 -9.78 38.67
CA ALA A 417 -12.43 -9.88 38.21
C ALA A 417 -11.93 -8.46 37.91
N THR A 418 -10.80 -8.09 38.48
CA THR A 418 -10.12 -6.80 38.26
C THR A 418 -8.69 -7.08 37.84
N ASP A 419 -8.28 -6.53 36.70
CA ASP A 419 -6.90 -6.60 36.24
C ASP A 419 -5.99 -5.62 37.00
N ALA A 420 -4.68 -5.63 36.73
CA ALA A 420 -3.76 -4.69 37.38
C ALA A 420 -3.92 -3.24 36.89
N CYS A 421 -4.64 -3.03 35.79
CA CYS A 421 -4.97 -1.73 35.18
C CYS A 421 -6.24 -1.09 35.74
N GLY A 422 -7.06 -1.85 36.47
CA GLY A 422 -8.35 -1.42 36.98
C GLY A 422 -9.53 -1.70 36.03
N ASN A 423 -9.35 -2.43 34.92
CA ASN A 423 -10.48 -2.91 34.12
C ASN A 423 -11.19 -4.05 34.85
N THR A 424 -12.52 -4.11 34.75
CA THR A 424 -13.34 -5.04 35.54
C THR A 424 -14.37 -5.81 34.72
N ALA A 425 -14.54 -7.10 35.04
CA ALA A 425 -15.62 -7.94 34.55
C ALA A 425 -16.37 -8.58 35.72
N SER A 426 -17.67 -8.87 35.55
CA SER A 426 -18.51 -9.47 36.60
C SER A 426 -19.27 -10.69 36.10
N ALA A 427 -19.39 -11.70 36.98
CA ALA A 427 -20.18 -12.90 36.77
C ALA A 427 -20.95 -13.27 38.05
N THR A 428 -22.05 -14.01 37.91
CA THR A 428 -22.93 -14.34 39.04
C THR A 428 -23.15 -15.84 39.17
N GLN A 429 -23.25 -16.33 40.41
CA GLN A 429 -23.76 -17.64 40.77
C GLN A 429 -24.91 -17.45 41.77
N VAL A 430 -26.01 -18.17 41.59
CA VAL A 430 -27.13 -18.19 42.52
C VAL A 430 -27.13 -19.50 43.31
N ILE A 431 -27.23 -19.39 44.62
CA ILE A 431 -27.39 -20.54 45.53
C ILE A 431 -28.80 -20.47 46.11
N TYR A 432 -29.61 -21.49 45.82
CA TYR A 432 -30.96 -21.64 46.33
C TYR A 432 -30.93 -22.41 47.64
N ILE A 433 -31.37 -21.79 48.73
CA ILE A 433 -31.58 -22.47 50.01
C ILE A 433 -33.05 -22.82 50.15
N THR A 434 -33.36 -24.11 50.21
CA THR A 434 -34.72 -24.63 50.34
C THR A 434 -34.97 -25.23 51.72
N ASN A 435 -36.24 -25.24 52.13
CA ASN A 435 -36.71 -25.83 53.38
C ASN A 435 -37.46 -27.15 53.12
N ASP A 436 -37.03 -27.90 52.11
CA ASP A 436 -37.60 -29.23 51.89
C ASP A 436 -36.99 -30.20 52.91
N THR A 437 -37.75 -30.46 53.97
CA THR A 437 -37.68 -31.75 54.67
C THR A 437 -38.18 -32.82 53.68
N PRO A 438 -37.48 -33.96 53.51
CA PRO A 438 -37.91 -35.02 52.59
C PRO A 438 -39.39 -35.34 52.78
N THR A 439 -40.19 -35.12 51.75
CA THR A 439 -41.65 -35.28 51.84
C THR A 439 -42.03 -36.75 51.64
N ASP A 440 -42.71 -37.30 52.65
CA ASP A 440 -43.38 -38.62 52.73
C ASP A 440 -42.50 -39.87 52.53
N CYS A 441 -41.88 -40.27 53.64
CA CYS A 441 -41.39 -41.62 53.88
C CYS A 441 -42.21 -42.21 55.03
N PRO A 442 -43.41 -42.77 54.79
CA PRO A 442 -44.29 -43.22 55.87
C PRO A 442 -43.65 -44.25 56.80
N ALA A 443 -42.62 -44.96 56.31
CA ALA A 443 -41.85 -45.94 57.05
C ALA A 443 -40.76 -45.35 57.98
N ASP A 444 -40.43 -44.05 57.85
CA ASP A 444 -39.57 -43.33 58.79
C ASP A 444 -40.43 -42.76 59.92
N LEU A 445 -40.45 -43.48 61.04
CA LEU A 445 -41.37 -43.26 62.15
C LEU A 445 -40.81 -42.30 63.20
N ASP A 446 -39.48 -42.08 63.22
CA ASP A 446 -38.85 -41.11 64.12
C ASP A 446 -38.34 -39.83 63.44
N GLY A 447 -38.44 -39.77 62.11
CA GLY A 447 -38.22 -38.58 61.29
C GLY A 447 -36.75 -38.26 61.09
N ASP A 448 -35.86 -39.27 61.16
CA ASP A 448 -34.42 -39.11 61.00
C ASP A 448 -33.93 -39.26 59.54
N GLY A 449 -34.85 -39.53 58.61
CA GLY A 449 -34.60 -39.68 57.18
C GLY A 449 -34.10 -41.07 56.76
N PHE A 450 -34.01 -42.03 57.68
CA PHE A 450 -33.51 -43.38 57.42
C PHE A 450 -34.37 -44.46 58.09
N VAL A 451 -34.89 -45.40 57.30
CA VAL A 451 -35.70 -46.51 57.86
C VAL A 451 -34.79 -47.55 58.52
N GLY A 452 -34.51 -47.33 59.81
CA GLY A 452 -33.54 -48.05 60.60
C GLY A 452 -34.15 -48.98 61.64
N VAL A 453 -33.28 -49.42 62.56
CA VAL A 453 -33.70 -50.29 63.67
C VAL A 453 -34.64 -49.56 64.62
N SER A 454 -34.50 -48.24 64.74
CA SER A 454 -35.35 -47.39 65.57
C SER A 454 -36.80 -47.45 65.10
N ASP A 455 -37.03 -47.33 63.80
CA ASP A 455 -38.37 -47.41 63.17
C ASP A 455 -38.96 -48.81 63.32
N VAL A 456 -38.17 -49.85 63.08
CA VAL A 456 -38.63 -51.24 63.29
C VAL A 456 -39.04 -51.48 64.73
N LEU A 457 -38.31 -50.93 65.71
CA LEU A 457 -38.68 -51.01 67.12
C LEU A 457 -39.94 -50.20 67.43
N ALA A 458 -40.10 -49.02 66.81
CA ALA A 458 -41.29 -48.19 66.94
C ALA A 458 -42.53 -48.92 66.39
N GLY A 459 -42.46 -49.49 65.18
CA GLY A 459 -43.55 -50.27 64.60
C GLY A 459 -43.88 -51.53 65.39
N LEU A 460 -42.86 -52.26 65.87
CA LEU A 460 -43.09 -53.43 66.73
C LEU A 460 -43.69 -53.06 68.10
N SER A 461 -43.47 -51.84 68.59
CA SER A 461 -44.03 -51.39 69.87
C SER A 461 -45.55 -51.24 69.85
N GLU A 462 -46.13 -50.99 68.67
CA GLU A 462 -47.58 -50.89 68.47
C GLU A 462 -48.21 -52.12 67.80
N PHE A 463 -47.42 -53.18 67.54
CA PHE A 463 -47.92 -54.38 66.86
C PHE A 463 -49.09 -55.03 67.61
N GLY A 464 -50.20 -55.24 66.89
CA GLY A 464 -51.45 -55.76 67.45
C GLY A 464 -52.37 -54.68 68.02
N CYS A 465 -52.13 -53.41 67.69
CA CYS A 465 -53.08 -52.33 67.91
C CYS A 465 -54.25 -52.43 66.91
N ASP A 466 -55.49 -52.37 67.40
CA ASP A 466 -56.70 -52.60 66.59
C ASP A 466 -57.54 -51.33 66.31
N THR A 467 -57.24 -50.20 66.94
CA THR A 467 -57.95 -48.92 66.71
C THR A 467 -57.12 -47.72 67.15
N GLY A 468 -57.00 -46.70 66.28
CA GLY A 468 -56.38 -45.41 66.62
C GLY A 468 -54.86 -45.49 66.75
N CYS A 469 -54.24 -46.40 66.01
CA CYS A 469 -52.81 -46.67 66.04
C CYS A 469 -52.06 -45.56 65.32
N THR A 470 -50.83 -45.28 65.76
CA THR A 470 -49.99 -44.25 65.14
C THR A 470 -49.13 -44.82 64.02
N VAL A 471 -48.81 -46.12 64.10
CA VAL A 471 -48.10 -46.86 63.06
C VAL A 471 -49.09 -47.67 62.22
N ASP A 472 -49.82 -46.99 61.33
CA ASP A 472 -50.74 -47.57 60.35
C ASP A 472 -50.27 -47.12 58.95
N LEU A 473 -49.44 -47.97 58.31
CA LEU A 473 -48.74 -47.62 57.08
C LEU A 473 -49.57 -47.91 55.83
N ASP A 474 -50.57 -48.77 55.93
CA ASP A 474 -51.49 -49.06 54.81
C ASP A 474 -52.88 -48.41 54.93
N GLY A 475 -53.15 -47.74 56.06
CA GLY A 475 -54.32 -46.89 56.29
C GLY A 475 -55.57 -47.67 56.67
N ASP A 476 -55.44 -48.92 57.15
CA ASP A 476 -56.56 -49.79 57.51
C ASP A 476 -57.08 -49.57 58.95
N GLY A 477 -56.39 -48.74 59.73
CA GLY A 477 -56.74 -48.33 61.09
C GLY A 477 -56.15 -49.21 62.18
N ALA A 478 -55.33 -50.22 61.84
CA ALA A 478 -54.66 -51.15 62.76
C ALA A 478 -53.15 -51.24 62.48
N THR A 479 -52.37 -51.74 63.45
CA THR A 479 -50.95 -52.06 63.24
C THR A 479 -50.78 -53.57 63.16
N THR A 480 -50.79 -54.09 61.94
CA THR A 480 -50.79 -55.52 61.65
C THR A 480 -49.47 -56.00 61.04
N VAL A 481 -49.44 -57.28 60.63
CA VAL A 481 -48.28 -57.82 59.90
C VAL A 481 -48.08 -57.07 58.58
N SER A 482 -49.14 -56.53 57.97
CA SER A 482 -49.06 -55.74 56.73
C SER A 482 -48.16 -54.52 56.93
N ASP A 483 -48.39 -53.75 58.00
CA ASP A 483 -47.63 -52.55 58.33
C ASP A 483 -46.16 -52.87 58.63
N ILE A 484 -45.90 -53.92 59.40
CA ILE A 484 -44.53 -54.34 59.70
C ILE A 484 -43.81 -54.80 58.43
N LEU A 485 -44.50 -55.43 57.48
CA LEU A 485 -43.90 -55.80 56.20
C LEU A 485 -43.65 -54.58 55.31
N THR A 486 -44.54 -53.58 55.31
CA THR A 486 -44.33 -52.29 54.63
C THR A 486 -43.10 -51.59 55.19
N LEU A 487 -42.98 -51.51 56.52
CA LEU A 487 -41.82 -50.97 57.22
C LEU A 487 -40.53 -51.72 56.87
N LEU A 488 -40.54 -53.05 56.99
CA LEU A 488 -39.36 -53.89 56.68
C LEU A 488 -39.00 -53.89 55.19
N SER A 489 -39.95 -53.62 54.30
CA SER A 489 -39.67 -53.50 52.87
C SER A 489 -38.83 -52.27 52.53
N ALA A 490 -38.89 -51.23 53.37
CA ALA A 490 -38.08 -50.02 53.27
C ALA A 490 -36.85 -50.06 54.20
N PHE A 491 -36.67 -51.11 55.01
CA PHE A 491 -35.57 -51.16 55.98
C PHE A 491 -34.20 -51.10 55.31
N GLY A 492 -33.39 -50.13 55.77
CA GLY A 492 -32.06 -49.86 55.24
C GLY A 492 -32.05 -48.90 54.04
N GLU A 493 -33.21 -48.40 53.60
CA GLU A 493 -33.31 -47.35 52.60
C GLU A 493 -33.22 -45.96 53.26
N MET A 494 -32.56 -45.02 52.57
CA MET A 494 -32.70 -43.61 52.91
C MET A 494 -33.97 -43.08 52.24
N CYS A 495 -34.71 -42.21 52.94
CA CYS A 495 -35.90 -41.61 52.37
C CYS A 495 -35.52 -40.75 51.13
N PRO A 496 -36.22 -40.89 49.99
CA PRO A 496 -35.88 -40.14 48.79
C PRO A 496 -36.04 -38.63 49.02
N ASN A 497 -35.05 -37.85 48.57
CA ASN A 497 -35.12 -36.38 48.54
C ASN A 497 -36.18 -35.86 47.59
#